data_AF-A0A7I8W054-F1
#
_entry.id   AF-A0A7I8W054-F1
#
_cell.length_a   1.000
_cell.length_b   1.000
_cell.length_c   1.000
_cell.angle_alpha   90.00
_cell.angle_beta   90.00
_cell.angle_gamma   90.00
#
_symmetry.space_group_name_H-M   'P 1'
#
loop_
_entity.id
_entity.type
_entity.pdbx_description
1 polymer ?
#
loop_
_entity_poly.entity_id
_entity_poly.type
_entity_poly.pdbx_seq_one_letter_code
_entity_poly.pdbx_strand_id
1 'polypeptide(L)'
;MNSQGDSEEPKRPRLDNENENINNDLLKTEAFKVKAIVDDSFTSVEPILVDVFVAEIKERKKINEVTKVLNTKLQSTNFRHLKRVKSGKSTATIFICDTEIVKSIDELEKFLKDDINLDINLFNAPKLQKVPKHQPKTKVQYDAYMKYWPVTFHHNIDLEKFLSNAVAEEKIEYHSKIMTKVLQMYITHRKPSGIIIDKKERLLTKGFSNKTSEHPLKHICMALIDTIAHMAGGGAWPPSENCEIVNNLEAESYLCTDCSIYLSVLNLNVDYLGTAGVVLSPEQKAALQTSLCILKNNGKYQRVYFWGKIFGIKDDYFIAQGIERDEFSERKIWYSKDCSRWALLPPATEDMMKRARLIRGRFIGDPSYEFEYTPPKTDDEEEEEPETIAIKEEDRLAAVIFEIDKEARVVPKGAYIQEPTGLVYQSRTFSGLTVSESSKLCNYLHFREGYKLLEKTLLQKADLDKSVDFMDPIDEDVPLGCWSLQFDRGSALTILKNLLWPGYVFFHVPETRRYGSIYYGTGEKNVDLPFMI
;
A
#
# COMPACT_ATOMS: atom_id res chain seq x y z
N MET A 1 -3.39 -0.70 63.44
CA MET A 1 -4.72 -0.17 63.10
C MET A 1 -4.63 0.39 61.70
N ASN A 2 -5.37 -0.24 60.78
CA ASN A 2 -5.49 0.13 59.38
C ASN A 2 -6.21 1.46 59.21
N SER A 3 -5.79 2.25 58.23
CA SER A 3 -6.73 2.87 57.29
C SER A 3 -6.00 3.18 55.99
N GLN A 4 -6.26 2.35 54.99
CA GLN A 4 -5.98 2.58 53.59
C GLN A 4 -6.74 3.84 53.13
N GLY A 5 -6.07 4.72 52.40
CA GLY A 5 -6.71 5.75 51.58
C GLY A 5 -6.46 5.39 50.13
N ASP A 6 -7.53 4.98 49.44
CA ASP A 6 -7.55 4.52 48.06
C ASP A 6 -7.03 5.60 47.10
N SER A 7 -6.10 5.20 46.23
CA SER A 7 -5.74 5.96 45.03
C SER A 7 -6.81 5.72 43.97
N GLU A 8 -7.72 6.68 43.78
CA GLU A 8 -8.70 6.67 42.69
C GLU A 8 -7.99 6.67 41.32
N GLU A 9 -8.21 5.63 40.52
CA GLU A 9 -7.88 5.63 39.09
C GLU A 9 -8.67 6.75 38.37
N PRO A 10 -8.07 7.46 37.40
CA PRO A 10 -8.78 8.49 36.65
C PRO A 10 -9.90 7.85 35.81
N LYS A 11 -11.15 8.23 36.10
CA LYS A 11 -12.34 7.80 35.37
C LYS A 11 -12.21 8.16 33.88
N ARG A 12 -12.34 7.15 33.00
CA ARG A 12 -12.48 7.33 31.54
C ARG A 12 -13.66 8.29 31.26
N PRO A 13 -13.52 9.33 30.42
CA PRO A 13 -14.64 10.22 30.11
C PRO A 13 -15.70 9.46 29.32
N ARG A 14 -16.97 9.68 29.66
CA ARG A 14 -18.11 9.24 28.84
C ARG A 14 -18.10 10.10 27.56
N LEU A 15 -18.05 9.44 26.40
CA LEU A 15 -18.39 10.08 25.13
C LEU A 15 -19.87 10.45 25.19
N ASP A 16 -20.20 11.72 24.99
CA ASP A 16 -21.56 12.21 25.06
C ASP A 16 -22.50 11.46 24.10
N ASN A 17 -23.61 10.96 24.66
CA ASN A 17 -24.73 10.40 23.91
C ASN A 17 -25.56 11.57 23.37
N GLU A 18 -25.13 12.19 22.28
CA GLU A 18 -26.04 13.01 21.48
C GLU A 18 -26.94 12.06 20.66
N ASN A 19 -28.20 12.01 21.06
CA ASN A 19 -29.28 11.33 20.35
C ASN A 19 -29.58 12.06 19.03
N GLU A 20 -28.84 11.77 17.98
CA GLU A 20 -29.27 12.04 16.61
C GLU A 20 -29.78 10.73 16.00
N ASN A 21 -31.03 10.72 15.52
CA ASN A 21 -31.70 9.53 14.97
C ASN A 21 -30.85 8.85 13.88
N ILE A 22 -30.22 7.73 14.24
CA ILE A 22 -29.24 7.02 13.40
C ILE A 22 -29.96 5.99 12.52
N ASN A 23 -29.75 6.06 11.21
CA ASN A 23 -30.02 4.96 10.29
C ASN A 23 -28.88 3.92 10.40
N ASN A 24 -28.93 3.09 11.45
CA ASN A 24 -27.91 2.09 11.79
C ASN A 24 -27.75 0.97 10.73
N ASP A 25 -28.65 0.88 9.75
CA ASP A 25 -28.62 -0.18 8.72
C ASP A 25 -27.50 -0.03 7.68
N LEU A 26 -26.93 1.17 7.50
CA LEU A 26 -25.88 1.43 6.48
C LEU A 26 -24.45 1.04 6.92
N LEU A 27 -24.24 0.70 8.20
CA LEU A 27 -22.91 0.50 8.79
C LEU A 27 -22.83 -0.84 9.53
N LYS A 28 -23.25 -1.93 8.88
CA LYS A 28 -22.96 -3.29 9.37
C LYS A 28 -21.46 -3.54 9.22
N THR A 29 -20.68 -3.25 10.27
CA THR A 29 -19.30 -3.72 10.39
C THR A 29 -19.33 -5.25 10.43
N GLU A 30 -18.85 -5.89 9.37
CA GLU A 30 -18.51 -7.31 9.42
C GLU A 30 -17.51 -7.54 10.56
N ALA A 31 -17.64 -8.67 11.27
CA ALA A 31 -16.74 -9.01 12.36
C ALA A 31 -15.38 -9.43 11.78
N PHE A 32 -14.46 -8.47 11.61
CA PHE A 32 -13.10 -8.75 11.17
C PHE A 32 -12.28 -9.34 12.33
N LYS A 33 -11.66 -10.50 12.11
CA LYS A 33 -10.69 -11.08 13.05
C LYS A 33 -9.31 -10.49 12.78
N VAL A 34 -8.81 -9.68 13.71
CA VAL A 34 -7.44 -9.17 13.65
C VAL A 34 -6.49 -10.23 14.20
N LYS A 35 -5.40 -10.50 13.47
CA LYS A 35 -4.31 -11.37 13.92
C LYS A 35 -3.05 -10.54 14.05
N ALA A 36 -2.38 -10.62 15.20
CA ALA A 36 -1.07 -10.02 15.38
C ALA A 36 -0.07 -10.59 14.35
N ILE A 37 0.57 -9.70 13.58
CA ILE A 37 1.73 -10.05 12.75
C ILE A 37 2.96 -9.78 13.61
N VAL A 38 3.67 -10.84 13.95
CA VAL A 38 4.89 -10.80 14.75
C VAL A 38 5.99 -11.55 14.02
N ASP A 39 7.23 -11.16 14.28
CA ASP A 39 8.40 -11.88 13.78
C ASP A 39 8.37 -13.36 14.18
N ASP A 40 8.83 -14.24 13.29
CA ASP A 40 8.76 -15.70 13.47
C ASP A 40 9.49 -16.19 14.73
N SER A 41 10.42 -15.39 15.29
CA SER A 41 11.07 -15.70 16.56
C SER A 41 10.13 -15.66 17.77
N PHE A 42 8.92 -15.10 17.66
CA PHE A 42 7.90 -15.11 18.72
C PHE A 42 6.92 -16.29 18.59
N THR A 43 6.77 -16.85 17.40
CA THR A 43 5.82 -17.96 17.10
C THR A 43 6.50 -19.32 17.12
N SER A 44 7.81 -19.37 16.87
CA SER A 44 8.61 -20.59 16.92
C SER A 44 8.65 -21.14 18.36
N VAL A 45 7.90 -22.21 18.61
CA VAL A 45 7.81 -22.83 19.94
C VAL A 45 9.03 -23.69 20.26
N GLU A 46 9.64 -24.30 19.24
CA GLU A 46 10.78 -25.19 19.42
C GLU A 46 12.10 -24.41 19.52
N PRO A 47 12.91 -24.61 20.58
CA PRO A 47 14.20 -23.96 20.72
C PRO A 47 15.20 -24.49 19.69
N ILE A 48 16.03 -23.58 19.16
CA ILE A 48 17.32 -23.98 18.60
C ILE A 48 18.20 -24.46 19.76
N LEU A 49 18.61 -25.72 19.69
CA LEU A 49 19.40 -26.38 20.74
C LEU A 49 20.89 -26.38 20.39
N VAL A 50 21.72 -26.19 21.40
CA VAL A 50 23.18 -26.30 21.32
C VAL A 50 23.70 -27.21 22.42
N ASP A 51 24.80 -27.91 22.14
CA ASP A 51 25.44 -28.81 23.10
C ASP A 51 26.36 -28.04 24.04
N VAL A 52 26.22 -28.31 25.34
CA VAL A 52 27.04 -27.71 26.39
C VAL A 52 27.51 -28.77 27.38
N PHE A 53 28.63 -28.51 28.05
CA PHE A 53 29.15 -29.42 29.06
C PHE A 53 28.45 -29.20 30.40
N VAL A 54 27.86 -30.28 30.92
CA VAL A 54 27.23 -30.31 32.23
C VAL A 54 27.78 -31.47 33.04
N ALA A 55 27.87 -31.31 34.36
CA ALA A 55 28.25 -32.41 35.24
C ALA A 55 27.42 -32.42 36.51
N GLU A 56 27.16 -33.63 37.01
CA GLU A 56 26.45 -33.81 38.27
C GLU A 56 27.41 -33.69 39.44
N ILE A 57 27.06 -32.88 40.45
CA ILE A 57 27.91 -32.70 41.63
C ILE A 57 27.68 -33.86 42.62
N LYS A 58 28.78 -34.45 43.13
CA LYS A 58 28.72 -35.54 44.12
C LYS A 58 28.22 -35.06 45.48
N GLU A 59 28.63 -33.86 45.88
CA GLU A 59 28.29 -33.28 47.18
C GLU A 59 27.48 -31.98 47.04
N ARG A 60 26.19 -32.02 47.42
CA ARG A 60 25.30 -30.84 47.32
C ARG A 60 25.76 -29.63 48.14
N LYS A 61 26.51 -29.83 49.24
CA LYS A 61 27.01 -28.73 50.08
C LYS A 61 27.98 -27.81 49.33
N LYS A 62 28.67 -28.32 48.30
CA LYS A 62 29.68 -27.59 47.52
C LYS A 62 29.09 -26.82 46.33
N ILE A 63 27.78 -26.88 46.08
CA ILE A 63 27.13 -26.20 44.93
C ILE A 63 27.40 -24.69 44.94
N ASN A 64 27.24 -24.02 46.08
CA ASN A 64 27.40 -22.57 46.17
C ASN A 64 28.85 -22.13 45.92
N GLU A 65 29.82 -22.92 46.41
CA GLU A 65 31.24 -22.69 46.18
C GLU A 65 31.59 -22.83 44.70
N VAL A 66 31.21 -23.97 44.10
CA VAL A 66 31.46 -24.28 42.69
C VAL A 66 30.81 -23.24 41.77
N THR A 67 29.54 -22.90 42.00
CA THR A 67 28.83 -21.91 41.18
C THR A 67 29.42 -20.51 41.30
N LYS A 68 29.91 -20.12 42.48
CA LYS A 68 30.60 -18.84 42.69
C LYS A 68 31.91 -18.77 41.89
N VAL A 69 32.72 -19.82 41.93
CA VAL A 69 33.96 -19.91 41.15
C VAL A 69 33.66 -19.84 39.66
N LEU A 70 32.74 -20.67 39.19
CA LEU A 70 32.33 -20.67 37.77
C LEU A 70 31.79 -19.29 37.36
N ASN A 71 30.87 -18.67 38.11
CA ASN A 71 30.31 -17.35 37.74
C ASN A 71 31.35 -16.23 37.72
N THR A 72 32.39 -16.32 38.54
CA THR A 72 33.47 -15.32 38.58
C THR A 72 34.41 -15.48 37.39
N LYS A 73 34.77 -16.72 37.05
CA LYS A 73 35.76 -17.05 36.01
C LYS A 73 35.16 -17.17 34.61
N LEU A 74 33.94 -17.68 34.51
CA LEU A 74 33.16 -17.84 33.28
C LEU A 74 31.94 -16.92 33.33
N GLN A 75 32.15 -15.64 33.05
CA GLN A 75 31.06 -14.70 32.80
C GLN A 75 30.44 -15.06 31.44
N SER A 76 29.44 -15.94 31.44
CA SER A 76 28.79 -16.42 30.22
C SER A 76 28.09 -15.25 29.51
N THR A 77 28.70 -14.69 28.46
CA THR A 77 28.08 -13.63 27.65
C THR A 77 26.94 -14.19 26.80
N ASN A 78 27.09 -15.42 26.29
CA ASN A 78 26.20 -16.02 25.30
C ASN A 78 24.98 -16.76 25.92
N PHE A 79 25.01 -17.10 27.22
CA PHE A 79 23.94 -17.88 27.89
C PHE A 79 23.46 -17.27 29.20
N ARG A 80 23.37 -15.94 29.28
CA ARG A 80 22.88 -15.26 30.50
C ARG A 80 21.47 -15.67 30.91
N HIS A 81 20.68 -16.15 29.96
CA HIS A 81 19.32 -16.62 30.20
C HIS A 81 19.26 -17.99 30.88
N LEU A 82 20.30 -18.83 30.80
CA LEU A 82 20.31 -20.16 31.40
C LEU A 82 20.71 -20.09 32.89
N LYS A 83 20.01 -20.83 33.76
CA LYS A 83 20.44 -20.96 35.15
C LYS A 83 21.63 -21.92 35.25
N ARG A 84 22.58 -21.61 36.14
CA ARG A 84 23.81 -22.40 36.32
C ARG A 84 23.57 -23.80 36.88
N VAL A 85 22.47 -24.01 37.61
CA VAL A 85 22.17 -25.27 38.31
C VAL A 85 20.78 -25.78 37.93
N LYS A 86 20.71 -27.06 37.60
CA LYS A 86 19.47 -27.84 37.47
C LYS A 86 19.35 -28.76 38.69
N SER A 87 18.53 -28.35 39.65
CA SER A 87 18.29 -29.12 40.88
C SER A 87 17.23 -30.20 40.65
N GLY A 88 17.60 -31.47 40.85
CA GLY A 88 16.67 -32.61 40.90
C GLY A 88 16.25 -32.95 42.34
N LYS A 89 15.44 -34.01 42.52
CA LYS A 89 15.02 -34.48 43.87
C LYS A 89 16.24 -34.95 44.70
N SER A 90 17.10 -35.78 44.12
CA SER A 90 18.30 -36.35 44.78
C SER A 90 19.63 -35.86 44.21
N THR A 91 19.67 -35.40 42.96
CA THR A 91 20.89 -35.00 42.25
C THR A 91 20.90 -33.51 41.88
N ALA A 92 22.05 -32.93 41.56
CA ALA A 92 22.13 -31.56 41.05
C ALA A 92 23.16 -31.49 39.93
N THR A 93 22.72 -31.00 38.76
CA THR A 93 23.57 -30.89 37.58
C THR A 93 23.96 -29.43 37.37
N ILE A 94 25.25 -29.19 37.17
CA ILE A 94 25.85 -27.86 37.01
C ILE A 94 26.22 -27.68 35.55
N PHE A 95 25.85 -26.52 34.99
CA PHE A 95 26.35 -26.04 33.71
C PHE A 95 27.79 -25.59 33.87
N ILE A 96 28.72 -26.21 33.16
CA ILE A 96 30.15 -25.89 33.26
C ILE A 96 30.50 -24.82 32.23
N CYS A 97 30.50 -25.18 30.95
CA CYS A 97 30.90 -24.29 29.87
C CYS A 97 30.29 -24.69 28.53
N ASP A 98 30.42 -23.78 27.56
CA ASP A 98 30.03 -23.95 26.17
C ASP A 98 31.03 -24.85 25.42
N THR A 99 30.56 -25.57 24.40
CA THR A 99 31.40 -26.36 23.48
C THR A 99 32.25 -25.47 22.56
N GLU A 100 31.95 -24.17 22.45
CA GLU A 100 32.82 -23.20 21.79
C GLU A 100 34.13 -22.93 22.58
N ILE A 101 34.10 -23.09 23.90
CA ILE A 101 35.27 -22.85 24.79
C ILE A 101 36.14 -24.11 24.88
N VAL A 102 35.51 -25.27 24.96
CA VAL A 102 36.17 -26.57 25.13
C VAL A 102 35.59 -27.53 24.12
N LYS A 103 36.41 -28.26 23.36
CA LYS A 103 35.92 -29.13 22.27
C LYS A 103 35.83 -30.61 22.67
N SER A 104 36.55 -31.04 23.71
CA SER A 104 36.57 -32.43 24.17
C SER A 104 36.54 -32.56 25.69
N ILE A 105 36.18 -33.74 26.19
CA ILE A 105 36.16 -34.04 27.63
C ILE A 105 37.58 -33.94 28.22
N ASP A 106 38.60 -34.38 27.49
CA ASP A 106 40.00 -34.32 27.95
C ASP A 106 40.51 -32.88 28.11
N GLU A 107 40.07 -31.98 27.23
CA GLU A 107 40.32 -30.54 27.37
C GLU A 107 39.54 -29.94 28.54
N LEU A 108 38.33 -30.43 28.82
CA LEU A 108 37.51 -29.95 29.94
C LEU A 108 38.17 -30.21 31.28
N GLU A 109 38.81 -31.37 31.46
CA GLU A 109 39.50 -31.69 32.72
C GLU A 109 40.67 -30.76 32.98
N LYS A 110 41.46 -30.49 31.93
CA LYS A 110 42.58 -29.52 31.98
C LYS A 110 42.08 -28.12 32.25
N PHE A 111 41.04 -27.69 31.55
CA PHE A 111 40.43 -26.36 31.70
C PHE A 111 39.88 -26.12 33.11
N LEU A 112 39.18 -27.11 33.68
CA LEU A 112 38.68 -27.02 35.06
C LEU A 112 39.82 -26.88 36.07
N LYS A 113 40.91 -27.62 35.89
CA LYS A 113 42.04 -27.62 36.81
C LYS A 113 42.93 -26.38 36.69
N ASP A 114 43.32 -26.03 35.47
CA ASP A 114 44.37 -25.04 35.20
C ASP A 114 43.82 -23.62 35.14
N ASP A 115 42.65 -23.41 34.52
CA ASP A 115 42.09 -22.06 34.29
C ASP A 115 41.04 -21.66 35.34
N ILE A 116 40.22 -22.62 35.79
CA ILE A 116 39.12 -22.37 36.74
C ILE A 116 39.51 -22.71 38.18
N ASN A 117 40.53 -23.55 38.39
CA ASN A 117 40.96 -24.06 39.69
C ASN A 117 39.85 -24.81 40.46
N LEU A 118 39.16 -25.72 39.76
CA LEU A 118 38.15 -26.63 40.29
C LEU A 118 38.60 -28.08 40.13
N ASP A 119 38.48 -28.86 41.21
CA ASP A 119 38.78 -30.29 41.17
C ASP A 119 37.63 -31.05 40.45
N ILE A 120 37.98 -31.75 39.37
CA ILE A 120 37.03 -32.56 38.60
C ILE A 120 36.39 -33.68 39.44
N ASN A 121 37.07 -34.14 40.50
CA ASN A 121 36.56 -35.19 41.39
C ASN A 121 35.29 -34.78 42.14
N LEU A 122 34.99 -33.47 42.21
CA LEU A 122 33.74 -32.93 42.75
C LEU A 122 32.52 -33.35 41.93
N PHE A 123 32.72 -33.74 40.68
CA PHE A 123 31.67 -34.10 39.75
C PHE A 123 31.70 -35.59 39.40
N ASN A 124 30.55 -36.11 38.98
CA ASN A 124 30.47 -37.31 38.17
C ASN A 124 30.94 -36.99 36.74
N ALA A 125 31.16 -38.03 35.93
CA ALA A 125 31.62 -37.89 34.55
C ALA A 125 30.83 -36.80 33.80
N PRO A 126 31.51 -35.77 33.24
CA PRO A 126 30.86 -34.73 32.46
C PRO A 126 30.15 -35.32 31.24
N LYS A 127 29.04 -34.69 30.85
CA LYS A 127 28.28 -35.08 29.66
C LYS A 127 27.88 -33.88 28.83
N LEU A 128 27.68 -34.13 27.54
CA LEU A 128 27.04 -33.17 26.65
C LEU A 128 25.53 -33.17 26.89
N GLN A 129 24.96 -31.98 27.00
CA GLN A 129 23.54 -31.77 27.17
C GLN A 129 23.06 -30.69 26.21
N LYS A 130 21.97 -30.97 25.49
CA LYS A 130 21.31 -29.98 24.65
C LYS A 130 20.56 -28.96 25.50
N VAL A 131 20.83 -27.67 25.27
CA VAL A 131 20.19 -26.53 25.93
C VAL A 131 19.74 -25.47 24.93
N PRO A 132 18.74 -24.62 25.27
CA PRO A 132 18.27 -23.56 24.37
C PRO A 132 19.31 -22.48 24.11
N LYS A 133 19.59 -22.20 22.83
CA LYS A 133 20.54 -21.17 22.39
C LYS A 133 20.08 -19.75 22.76
N HIS A 134 18.79 -19.48 22.62
CA HIS A 134 18.21 -18.15 22.83
C HIS A 134 17.32 -18.09 24.07
N GLN A 135 17.09 -16.87 24.58
CA GLN A 135 16.14 -16.63 25.67
C GLN A 135 14.70 -16.80 25.16
N PRO A 136 13.80 -17.44 25.91
CA PRO A 136 12.38 -17.47 25.55
C PRO A 136 11.80 -16.06 25.61
N LYS A 137 11.03 -15.68 24.58
CA LYS A 137 10.34 -14.39 24.50
C LYS A 137 8.89 -14.46 24.95
N THR A 138 8.29 -15.65 24.87
CA THR A 138 6.90 -15.91 25.28
C THR A 138 6.83 -16.96 26.37
N LYS A 139 5.71 -17.01 27.09
CA LYS A 139 5.43 -18.01 28.12
C LYS A 139 5.36 -19.43 27.54
N VAL A 140 4.79 -19.57 26.35
CA VAL A 140 4.73 -20.85 25.63
C VAL A 140 6.15 -21.35 25.31
N GLN A 141 7.03 -20.46 24.82
CA GLN A 141 8.44 -20.79 24.62
C GLN A 141 9.13 -21.12 25.94
N TYR A 142 8.89 -20.35 27.00
CA TYR A 142 9.48 -20.61 28.31
C TYR A 142 9.13 -22.01 28.83
N ASP A 143 7.85 -22.40 28.75
CA ASP A 143 7.38 -23.72 29.18
C ASP A 143 7.99 -24.85 28.32
N ALA A 144 8.20 -24.62 27.02
CA ALA A 144 8.89 -25.55 26.14
C ALA A 144 10.39 -25.65 26.47
N TYR A 145 11.06 -24.51 26.70
CA TYR A 145 12.51 -24.42 26.91
C TYR A 145 12.91 -25.02 28.26
N MET A 146 12.05 -24.87 29.28
CA MET A 146 12.22 -25.45 30.62
C MET A 146 12.37 -26.98 30.60
N LYS A 147 11.85 -27.67 29.59
CA LYS A 147 12.00 -29.13 29.42
C LYS A 147 13.46 -29.54 29.20
N TYR A 148 14.23 -28.70 28.51
CA TYR A 148 15.64 -28.94 28.21
C TYR A 148 16.52 -28.51 29.39
N TRP A 149 16.42 -27.23 29.77
CA TRP A 149 17.25 -26.66 30.84
C TRP A 149 16.53 -25.53 31.58
N PRO A 150 16.80 -25.31 32.88
CA PRO A 150 16.22 -24.19 33.60
C PRO A 150 16.66 -22.84 33.01
N VAL A 151 15.68 -22.04 32.59
CA VAL A 151 15.89 -20.72 31.96
C VAL A 151 15.29 -19.59 32.80
N THR A 152 15.71 -18.36 32.54
CA THR A 152 15.14 -17.13 33.10
C THR A 152 14.23 -16.48 32.08
N PHE A 153 13.04 -16.07 32.52
CA PHE A 153 12.04 -15.42 31.69
C PHE A 153 11.42 -14.26 32.46
N HIS A 154 11.37 -13.11 31.80
CA HIS A 154 10.70 -11.92 32.29
C HIS A 154 9.39 -11.76 31.54
N HIS A 155 8.28 -11.91 32.26
CA HIS A 155 6.95 -11.91 31.66
C HIS A 155 6.60 -10.52 31.13
N ASN A 156 6.45 -10.38 29.81
CA ASN A 156 5.92 -9.16 29.21
C ASN A 156 4.40 -9.32 29.02
N ILE A 157 3.64 -8.73 29.94
CA ILE A 157 2.17 -8.85 29.99
C ILE A 157 1.53 -8.30 28.71
N ASP A 158 2.06 -7.23 28.13
CA ASP A 158 1.47 -6.57 26.98
C ASP A 158 1.69 -7.36 25.69
N LEU A 159 2.88 -7.96 25.52
CA LEU A 159 3.16 -8.86 24.39
C LEU A 159 2.29 -10.13 24.44
N GLU A 160 2.13 -10.75 25.60
CA GLU A 160 1.29 -11.95 25.77
C GLU A 160 -0.19 -11.65 25.47
N LYS A 161 -0.67 -10.49 25.92
CA LYS A 161 -2.00 -9.98 25.61
C LYS A 161 -2.21 -9.72 24.11
N PHE A 162 -1.18 -9.23 23.43
CA PHE A 162 -1.20 -8.99 21.99
C PHE A 162 -1.20 -10.30 21.19
N LEU A 163 -0.39 -11.28 21.59
CA LEU A 163 -0.29 -12.60 20.96
C LEU A 163 -1.54 -13.47 21.18
N SER A 164 -2.20 -13.32 22.33
CA SER A 164 -3.44 -14.04 22.67
C SER A 164 -4.69 -13.47 21.99
N ASN A 165 -4.57 -12.41 21.18
CA ASN A 165 -5.67 -11.65 20.57
C ASN A 165 -6.70 -11.09 21.58
N ALA A 166 -6.47 -11.21 22.90
CA ALA A 166 -7.44 -10.85 23.93
C ALA A 166 -7.65 -9.33 24.07
N VAL A 167 -6.63 -8.52 23.74
CA VAL A 167 -6.73 -7.04 23.72
C VAL A 167 -7.33 -6.52 22.41
N ALA A 168 -7.48 -7.39 21.40
CA ALA A 168 -7.92 -6.96 20.09
C ALA A 168 -9.39 -6.52 20.09
N GLU A 169 -10.31 -7.22 20.78
CA GLU A 169 -11.75 -6.98 20.62
C GLU A 169 -12.21 -5.60 21.14
N GLU A 170 -11.88 -5.21 22.38
CA GLU A 170 -12.27 -3.90 22.94
C GLU A 170 -11.66 -2.74 22.13
N LYS A 171 -10.39 -2.89 21.70
CA LYS A 171 -9.73 -1.89 20.86
C LYS A 171 -10.28 -1.83 19.44
N ILE A 172 -10.65 -2.97 18.85
CA ILE A 172 -11.32 -3.02 17.54
C ILE A 172 -12.64 -2.28 17.64
N GLU A 173 -13.44 -2.53 18.67
CA GLU A 173 -14.72 -1.86 18.84
C GLU A 173 -14.53 -0.35 19.00
N TYR A 174 -13.56 0.08 19.80
CA TYR A 174 -13.23 1.49 19.97
C TYR A 174 -12.80 2.14 18.65
N HIS A 175 -11.82 1.58 17.94
CA HIS A 175 -11.33 2.14 16.68
C HIS A 175 -12.38 2.09 15.56
N SER A 176 -13.24 1.06 15.55
CA SER A 176 -14.39 0.97 14.64
C SER A 176 -15.39 2.08 14.91
N LYS A 177 -15.71 2.36 16.18
CA LYS A 177 -16.57 3.50 16.56
C LYS A 177 -15.99 4.84 16.08
N ILE A 178 -14.68 5.05 16.21
CA ILE A 178 -14.03 6.27 15.70
C ILE A 178 -14.14 6.35 14.17
N MET A 179 -13.85 5.27 13.45
CA MET A 179 -13.94 5.25 12.00
C MET A 179 -15.38 5.49 11.51
N THR A 180 -16.37 4.91 12.18
CA THR A 180 -17.79 5.14 11.90
C THR A 180 -18.16 6.61 12.03
N LYS A 181 -17.65 7.31 13.06
CA LYS A 181 -17.84 8.76 13.20
C LYS A 181 -17.21 9.54 12.04
N VAL A 182 -16.00 9.17 11.61
CA VAL A 182 -15.33 9.79 10.46
C VAL A 182 -16.15 9.60 9.17
N LEU A 183 -16.69 8.40 8.94
CA LEU A 183 -17.56 8.10 7.80
C LEU A 183 -18.89 8.87 7.87
N GLN A 184 -19.49 8.99 9.05
CA GLN A 184 -20.71 9.77 9.26
C GLN A 184 -20.47 11.26 8.97
N MET A 185 -19.35 11.82 9.45
CA MET A 185 -18.95 13.20 9.12
C MET A 185 -18.80 13.39 7.61
N TYR A 186 -18.20 12.42 6.91
CA TYR A 186 -18.07 12.45 5.46
C TYR A 186 -19.42 12.40 4.74
N ILE A 187 -20.33 11.52 5.16
CA ILE A 187 -21.68 11.40 4.57
C ILE A 187 -22.46 12.70 4.77
N THR A 188 -22.40 13.26 5.98
CA THR A 188 -23.14 14.47 6.36
C THR A 188 -22.65 15.70 5.62
N HIS A 189 -21.33 15.93 5.61
CA HIS A 189 -20.74 17.15 5.06
C HIS A 189 -20.34 17.03 3.58
N ARG A 190 -20.36 15.82 3.02
CA ARG A 190 -19.89 15.49 1.66
C ARG A 190 -18.47 16.01 1.38
N LYS A 191 -17.61 16.02 2.41
CA LYS A 191 -16.22 16.51 2.39
C LYS A 191 -15.29 15.50 3.07
N PRO A 192 -14.02 15.35 2.62
CA PRO A 192 -13.02 14.57 3.34
C PRO A 192 -12.99 14.97 4.81
N SER A 193 -13.10 13.97 5.68
CA SER A 193 -13.25 14.13 7.12
C SER A 193 -12.14 13.37 7.84
N GLY A 194 -11.82 13.78 9.06
CA GLY A 194 -10.84 13.07 9.85
C GLY A 194 -10.86 13.41 11.32
N ILE A 195 -10.22 12.55 12.09
CA ILE A 195 -10.11 12.59 13.54
C ILE A 195 -8.67 12.26 13.94
N ILE A 196 -8.10 13.01 14.87
CA ILE A 196 -6.83 12.68 15.53
C ILE A 196 -7.11 12.31 16.98
N ILE A 197 -6.56 11.19 17.43
CA ILE A 197 -6.58 10.74 18.82
C ILE A 197 -5.16 10.61 19.37
N ASP A 198 -4.98 10.79 20.67
CA ASP A 198 -3.69 10.57 21.34
C ASP A 198 -3.46 9.11 21.75
N LYS A 199 -2.26 8.81 22.27
CA LYS A 199 -1.89 7.48 22.82
C LYS A 199 -2.74 7.01 23.99
N LYS A 200 -3.45 7.91 24.66
CA LYS A 200 -4.41 7.59 25.74
C LYS A 200 -5.83 7.42 25.19
N GLU A 201 -5.98 7.31 23.87
CA GLU A 201 -7.25 7.12 23.17
C GLU A 201 -8.23 8.29 23.40
N ARG A 202 -7.70 9.51 23.58
CA ARG A 202 -8.50 10.73 23.69
C ARG A 202 -8.60 11.43 22.35
N LEU A 203 -9.82 11.82 21.99
CA LEU A 203 -10.10 12.62 20.80
C LEU A 203 -9.49 14.02 20.97
N LEU A 204 -8.50 14.37 20.14
CA LEU A 204 -7.85 15.68 20.19
C LEU A 204 -8.54 16.68 19.28
N THR A 205 -8.70 16.31 18.00
CA THR A 205 -9.34 17.16 17.00
C THR A 205 -10.14 16.31 16.02
N LYS A 206 -11.20 16.91 15.50
CA LYS A 206 -12.04 16.37 14.42
C LYS A 206 -12.31 17.47 13.41
N GLY A 207 -12.55 17.11 12.16
CA GLY A 207 -12.92 18.11 11.17
C GLY A 207 -13.21 17.53 9.81
N PHE A 208 -13.64 18.42 8.92
CA PHE A 208 -13.90 18.10 7.52
C PHE A 208 -13.46 19.27 6.64
N SER A 209 -12.82 18.97 5.51
CA SER A 209 -12.28 20.02 4.65
C SER A 209 -12.07 19.50 3.24
N ASN A 210 -12.35 20.34 2.26
CA ASN A 210 -12.01 20.12 0.86
C ASN A 210 -11.35 21.36 0.27
N LYS A 211 -10.26 21.80 0.91
CA LYS A 211 -9.48 22.98 0.49
C LYS A 211 -8.30 22.64 -0.42
N THR A 212 -8.23 21.40 -0.92
CA THR A 212 -7.20 20.98 -1.90
C THR A 212 -7.28 21.75 -3.22
N SER A 213 -8.44 22.35 -3.53
CA SER A 213 -8.60 23.29 -4.65
C SER A 213 -7.93 24.64 -4.43
N GLU A 214 -7.79 25.10 -3.18
CA GLU A 214 -7.06 26.34 -2.85
C GLU A 214 -5.56 26.09 -2.79
N HIS A 215 -5.13 24.98 -2.18
CA HIS A 215 -3.73 24.61 -2.06
C HIS A 215 -3.57 23.08 -1.93
N PRO A 216 -2.66 22.44 -2.68
CA PRO A 216 -2.51 20.98 -2.69
C PRO A 216 -2.27 20.35 -1.30
N LEU A 217 -1.54 21.06 -0.42
CA LEU A 217 -1.27 20.59 0.94
C LEU A 217 -2.43 20.80 1.92
N LYS A 218 -3.49 21.54 1.57
CA LYS A 218 -4.65 21.77 2.46
C LYS A 218 -5.67 20.62 2.40
N HIS A 219 -5.17 19.38 2.48
CA HIS A 219 -6.02 18.23 2.69
C HIS A 219 -6.38 18.08 4.17
N ILE A 220 -7.41 17.29 4.47
CA ILE A 220 -7.97 17.21 5.82
C ILE A 220 -6.93 16.80 6.88
N CYS A 221 -6.02 15.86 6.56
CA CYS A 221 -4.94 15.48 7.49
C CYS A 221 -4.07 16.68 7.90
N MET A 222 -3.61 17.50 6.95
CA MET A 222 -2.82 18.68 7.31
C MET A 222 -3.65 19.74 8.02
N ALA A 223 -4.94 19.90 7.70
CA ALA A 223 -5.80 20.83 8.41
C ALA A 223 -5.95 20.45 9.90
N LEU A 224 -6.02 19.14 10.20
CA LEU A 224 -6.08 18.65 11.58
C LEU A 224 -4.74 18.82 12.31
N ILE A 225 -3.61 18.55 11.63
CA ILE A 225 -2.27 18.79 12.19
C ILE A 225 -2.07 20.28 12.47
N ASP A 226 -2.46 21.15 11.54
CA ASP A 226 -2.39 22.61 11.71
C ASP A 226 -3.27 23.07 12.88
N THR A 227 -4.44 22.46 13.05
CA THR A 227 -5.32 22.71 14.21
C THR A 227 -4.65 22.33 15.53
N ILE A 228 -3.91 21.22 15.59
CA ILE A 228 -3.10 20.86 16.76
C ILE A 228 -1.93 21.83 16.95
N ALA A 229 -1.30 22.28 15.87
CA ALA A 229 -0.22 23.27 15.95
C ALA A 229 -0.72 24.60 16.53
N HIS A 230 -1.93 25.05 16.15
CA HIS A 230 -2.59 26.21 16.77
C HIS A 230 -2.80 26.04 18.27
N MET A 231 -3.18 24.85 18.75
CA MET A 231 -3.30 24.58 20.19
C MET A 231 -1.98 24.78 20.94
N ALA A 232 -0.85 24.49 20.27
CA ALA A 232 0.49 24.67 20.82
C ALA A 232 1.07 26.08 20.59
N GLY A 233 0.26 27.04 20.11
CA GLY A 233 0.68 28.41 19.83
C GLY A 233 1.43 28.60 18.50
N GLY A 234 1.39 27.60 17.61
CA GLY A 234 1.91 27.63 16.24
C GLY A 234 0.81 27.81 15.20
N GLY A 235 0.90 27.04 14.10
CA GLY A 235 -0.05 27.07 12.99
C GLY A 235 0.49 27.81 11.76
N ALA A 236 0.46 27.16 10.61
CA ALA A 236 0.88 27.70 9.32
C ALA A 236 -0.25 28.40 8.57
N TRP A 237 -1.52 28.06 8.85
CA TRP A 237 -2.68 28.63 8.17
C TRP A 237 -3.62 29.35 9.15
N PRO A 238 -4.53 30.21 8.66
CA PRO A 238 -5.61 30.71 9.50
C PRO A 238 -6.46 29.55 10.06
N PRO A 239 -6.93 29.63 11.31
CA PRO A 239 -7.75 28.60 11.92
C PRO A 239 -8.92 28.19 11.02
N SER A 240 -9.05 26.90 10.78
CA SER A 240 -10.12 26.36 9.94
C SER A 240 -11.43 26.30 10.72
N GLU A 241 -12.46 27.00 10.27
CA GLU A 241 -13.81 26.94 10.87
C GLU A 241 -14.42 25.52 10.89
N ASN A 242 -13.92 24.62 10.03
CA ASN A 242 -14.43 23.26 9.90
C ASN A 242 -13.59 22.22 10.66
N CYS A 243 -12.60 22.66 11.45
CA CYS A 243 -11.78 21.82 12.31
C CYS A 243 -11.92 22.30 13.74
N GLU A 244 -12.28 21.37 14.62
CA GLU A 244 -12.59 21.64 16.03
C GLU A 244 -11.54 20.98 16.91
N ILE A 245 -11.11 21.71 17.94
CA ILE A 245 -10.31 21.18 19.04
C ILE A 245 -11.28 20.64 20.09
N VAL A 246 -11.17 19.35 20.39
CA VAL A 246 -12.05 18.68 21.36
C VAL A 246 -11.38 18.57 22.73
N ASN A 247 -10.10 18.19 22.76
CA ASN A 247 -9.33 18.10 24.00
C ASN A 247 -7.96 18.74 23.82
N ASN A 248 -7.42 19.32 24.89
CA ASN A 248 -6.08 19.89 24.91
C ASN A 248 -5.01 18.79 24.88
N LEU A 249 -3.92 19.08 24.15
CA LEU A 249 -2.76 18.20 24.07
C LEU A 249 -2.02 18.24 25.41
N GLU A 250 -1.91 17.10 26.10
CA GLU A 250 -1.05 16.99 27.30
C GLU A 250 0.43 16.77 26.96
N ALA A 251 0.80 16.68 25.67
CA ALA A 251 2.13 16.27 25.23
C ALA A 251 3.07 17.45 24.91
N GLU A 252 4.36 17.26 25.20
CA GLU A 252 5.47 18.22 25.04
C GLU A 252 5.84 18.57 23.57
N SER A 253 5.08 18.10 22.57
CA SER A 253 5.42 18.28 21.15
C SER A 253 4.19 18.38 20.24
N TYR A 254 4.16 19.41 19.39
CA TYR A 254 3.12 19.66 18.38
C TYR A 254 3.21 18.75 17.15
N LEU A 255 4.26 17.92 17.04
CA LEU A 255 4.53 17.09 15.87
C LEU A 255 3.64 15.84 15.77
N CYS A 256 2.65 15.68 16.66
CA CYS A 256 1.70 14.56 16.63
C CYS A 256 2.36 13.18 16.61
N THR A 257 3.57 13.03 17.17
CA THR A 257 4.41 11.82 17.04
C THR A 257 3.81 10.57 17.70
N ASP A 258 2.94 10.75 18.71
CA ASP A 258 2.25 9.69 19.44
C ASP A 258 0.72 9.71 19.19
N CYS A 259 0.30 10.15 18.00
CA CYS A 259 -1.12 10.28 17.66
C CYS A 259 -1.54 9.31 16.55
N SER A 260 -2.78 8.82 16.64
CA SER A 260 -3.42 8.04 15.57
C SER A 260 -4.39 8.94 14.81
N ILE A 261 -4.34 8.89 13.48
CA ILE A 261 -5.22 9.66 12.61
C ILE A 261 -6.16 8.74 11.82
N TYR A 262 -7.44 9.11 11.79
CA TYR A 262 -8.50 8.44 11.05
C TYR A 262 -8.98 9.39 9.96
N LEU A 263 -9.06 8.93 8.72
CA LEU A 263 -9.40 9.75 7.57
C LEU A 263 -10.49 9.07 6.75
N SER A 264 -11.47 9.83 6.29
CA SER A 264 -12.59 9.29 5.53
C SER A 264 -12.22 8.99 4.09
N VAL A 265 -11.18 9.64 3.54
CA VAL A 265 -10.77 9.46 2.15
C VAL A 265 -9.28 9.73 1.95
N LEU A 266 -8.60 8.71 1.45
CA LEU A 266 -7.52 8.79 0.46
C LEU A 266 -7.88 7.75 -0.62
N ASN A 267 -9.04 7.92 -1.26
CA ASN A 267 -9.44 7.05 -2.36
C ASN A 267 -8.92 7.66 -3.65
N LEU A 268 -8.07 6.90 -4.34
CA LEU A 268 -7.82 7.13 -5.75
C LEU A 268 -9.13 6.85 -6.50
N ASN A 269 -9.39 7.60 -7.56
CA ASN A 269 -10.52 7.35 -8.47
C ASN A 269 -10.54 5.91 -9.03
N VAL A 270 -9.42 5.18 -8.93
CA VAL A 270 -9.29 3.76 -9.28
C VAL A 270 -10.28 2.86 -8.52
N ASP A 271 -10.73 3.25 -7.32
CA ASP A 271 -11.68 2.42 -6.55
C ASP A 271 -13.07 2.30 -7.18
N TYR A 272 -13.42 3.20 -8.09
CA TYR A 272 -14.63 3.07 -8.91
C TYR A 272 -14.52 1.95 -9.95
N LEU A 273 -13.30 1.52 -10.29
CA LEU A 273 -13.04 0.51 -11.32
C LEU A 273 -12.85 -0.90 -10.75
N GLY A 274 -13.03 -1.08 -9.44
CA GLY A 274 -12.88 -2.39 -8.78
C GLY A 274 -13.80 -3.47 -9.34
N THR A 275 -15.03 -3.12 -9.72
CA THR A 275 -15.98 -4.07 -10.34
C THR A 275 -15.62 -4.46 -11.77
N ALA A 276 -14.74 -3.69 -12.42
CA ALA A 276 -14.15 -4.06 -13.71
C ALA A 276 -12.89 -4.94 -13.59
N GLY A 277 -12.53 -5.36 -12.37
CA GLY A 277 -11.33 -6.18 -12.11
C GLY A 277 -10.04 -5.37 -11.99
N VAL A 278 -10.13 -4.03 -11.96
CA VAL A 278 -8.97 -3.17 -11.75
C VAL A 278 -8.75 -2.97 -10.25
N VAL A 279 -7.73 -3.64 -9.71
CA VAL A 279 -7.40 -3.58 -8.29
C VAL A 279 -5.90 -3.32 -8.12
N LEU A 280 -5.58 -2.29 -7.35
CA LEU A 280 -4.22 -1.98 -6.90
C LEU A 280 -4.06 -2.37 -5.44
N SER A 281 -2.87 -2.82 -5.05
CA SER A 281 -2.58 -3.12 -3.64
C SER A 281 -2.64 -1.83 -2.80
N PRO A 282 -2.95 -1.90 -1.50
CA PRO A 282 -2.92 -0.73 -0.61
C PRO A 282 -1.57 0.00 -0.64
N GLU A 283 -0.47 -0.76 -0.74
CA GLU A 283 0.90 -0.24 -0.85
C GLU A 283 1.09 0.56 -2.15
N GLN A 284 0.68 0.00 -3.30
CA GLN A 284 0.72 0.68 -4.60
C GLN A 284 -0.12 1.96 -4.57
N LYS A 285 -1.31 1.92 -3.98
CA LYS A 285 -2.19 3.09 -3.84
C LYS A 285 -1.52 4.20 -3.03
N ALA A 286 -0.96 3.88 -1.87
CA ALA A 286 -0.26 4.85 -1.03
C ALA A 286 0.99 5.43 -1.71
N ALA A 287 1.77 4.57 -2.39
CA ALA A 287 2.94 4.98 -3.15
C ALA A 287 2.56 5.95 -4.29
N LEU A 288 1.55 5.60 -5.11
CA LEU A 288 1.06 6.44 -6.20
C LEU A 288 0.54 7.80 -5.73
N GLN A 289 -0.20 7.84 -4.61
CA GLN A 289 -0.71 9.10 -4.06
C GLN A 289 0.41 10.08 -3.73
N THR A 290 1.50 9.57 -3.16
CA THR A 290 2.65 10.36 -2.77
C THR A 290 3.51 10.72 -3.98
N SER A 291 3.86 9.72 -4.80
CA SER A 291 4.81 9.88 -5.90
C SER A 291 4.26 10.72 -7.05
N LEU A 292 2.96 10.63 -7.37
CA LEU A 292 2.34 11.47 -8.41
C LEU A 292 2.26 12.95 -7.97
N CYS A 293 2.09 13.21 -6.67
CA CYS A 293 2.14 14.57 -6.12
C CYS A 293 3.54 15.17 -6.27
N ILE A 294 4.58 14.38 -5.95
CA ILE A 294 5.98 14.76 -6.15
C ILE A 294 6.27 15.00 -7.64
N LEU A 295 5.83 14.09 -8.51
CA LEU A 295 6.02 14.18 -9.96
C LEU A 295 5.38 15.45 -10.53
N LYS A 296 4.16 15.79 -10.08
CA LYS A 296 3.45 17.02 -10.46
C LYS A 296 4.27 18.26 -10.13
N ASN A 297 4.79 18.34 -8.90
CA ASN A 297 5.54 19.50 -8.44
C ASN A 297 6.90 19.62 -9.13
N ASN A 298 7.63 18.51 -9.26
CA ASN A 298 8.96 18.49 -9.90
C ASN A 298 8.89 18.84 -11.39
N GLY A 299 7.91 18.28 -12.10
CA GLY A 299 7.69 18.54 -13.52
C GLY A 299 6.95 19.84 -13.83
N LYS A 300 6.53 20.59 -12.81
CA LYS A 300 5.68 21.80 -12.93
C LYS A 300 4.43 21.58 -13.80
N TYR A 301 3.89 20.37 -13.74
CA TYR A 301 2.69 20.00 -14.48
C TYR A 301 1.46 20.65 -13.87
N GLN A 302 0.52 21.11 -14.70
CA GLN A 302 -0.78 21.54 -14.22
C GLN A 302 -1.54 20.35 -13.62
N ARG A 303 -1.41 19.19 -14.27
CA ARG A 303 -2.04 17.93 -13.85
C ARG A 303 -1.15 16.74 -14.16
N VAL A 304 -1.25 15.73 -13.30
CA VAL A 304 -0.67 14.41 -13.51
C VAL A 304 -1.78 13.39 -13.38
N TYR A 305 -1.85 12.48 -14.33
CA TYR A 305 -2.81 11.38 -14.35
C TYR A 305 -2.07 10.07 -14.19
N PHE A 306 -2.60 9.18 -13.38
CA PHE A 306 -2.23 7.78 -13.46
C PHE A 306 -2.94 7.19 -14.68
N TRP A 307 -2.16 6.79 -15.68
CA TRP A 307 -2.68 6.27 -16.94
C TRP A 307 -3.12 4.83 -16.80
N GLY A 308 -2.33 4.02 -16.09
CA GLY A 308 -2.62 2.61 -15.91
C GLY A 308 -1.41 1.74 -15.68
N LYS A 309 -1.62 0.45 -15.90
CA LYS A 309 -0.65 -0.62 -15.70
C LYS A 309 -0.59 -1.52 -16.93
N ILE A 310 0.61 -1.77 -17.43
CA ILE A 310 0.89 -2.73 -18.50
C ILE A 310 1.60 -3.93 -17.87
N PHE A 311 1.08 -5.13 -18.13
CA PHE A 311 1.65 -6.36 -17.60
C PHE A 311 2.84 -6.83 -18.44
N GLY A 312 3.96 -7.07 -17.77
CA GLY A 312 5.11 -7.74 -18.35
C GLY A 312 5.20 -9.20 -17.91
N ILE A 313 6.16 -9.93 -18.46
CA ILE A 313 6.45 -11.31 -18.07
C ILE A 313 7.23 -11.36 -16.75
N LYS A 314 8.24 -10.49 -16.60
CA LYS A 314 9.08 -10.40 -15.40
C LYS A 314 8.57 -9.33 -14.43
N ASP A 315 8.36 -8.12 -14.93
CA ASP A 315 7.94 -6.96 -14.16
C ASP A 315 6.84 -6.18 -14.90
N ASP A 316 5.97 -5.52 -14.14
CA ASP A 316 4.91 -4.68 -14.67
C ASP A 316 5.33 -3.20 -14.78
N TYR A 317 4.72 -2.49 -15.73
CA TYR A 317 4.92 -1.05 -15.90
C TYR A 317 3.71 -0.26 -15.42
N PHE A 318 3.95 0.66 -14.48
CA PHE A 318 3.01 1.67 -14.05
C PHE A 318 3.25 2.95 -14.83
N ILE A 319 2.22 3.50 -15.46
CA ILE A 319 2.34 4.64 -16.36
C ILE A 319 1.63 5.85 -15.77
N ALA A 320 2.28 7.02 -15.85
CA ALA A 320 1.72 8.31 -15.51
C ALA A 320 1.91 9.30 -16.65
N GLN A 321 1.03 10.28 -16.76
CA GLN A 321 1.09 11.32 -17.77
C GLN A 321 1.02 12.69 -17.12
N GLY A 322 2.02 13.52 -17.38
CA GLY A 322 2.06 14.92 -17.00
C GLY A 322 1.54 15.80 -18.13
N ILE A 323 0.60 16.68 -17.79
CA ILE A 323 0.04 17.69 -18.70
C ILE A 323 0.44 19.07 -18.22
N GLU A 324 0.85 19.90 -19.17
CA GLU A 324 1.12 21.32 -18.96
C GLU A 324 -0.18 22.12 -19.09
N ARG A 325 -0.22 23.21 -19.87
CA ARG A 325 -1.37 24.12 -19.89
C ARG A 325 -2.53 23.67 -20.76
N ASP A 326 -2.24 23.06 -21.90
CA ASP A 326 -3.23 22.63 -22.88
C ASP A 326 -3.42 21.12 -22.80
N GLU A 327 -4.68 20.68 -22.71
CA GLU A 327 -5.01 19.26 -22.58
C GLU A 327 -4.72 18.48 -23.88
N PHE A 328 -4.66 19.14 -25.04
CA PHE A 328 -4.30 18.49 -26.30
C PHE A 328 -2.81 18.61 -26.65
N SER A 329 -2.04 19.40 -25.89
CA SER A 329 -0.58 19.48 -26.07
C SER A 329 0.14 18.17 -25.78
N GLU A 330 1.36 18.04 -26.30
CA GLU A 330 2.20 16.85 -26.10
C GLU A 330 2.35 16.53 -24.61
N ARG A 331 1.95 15.31 -24.26
CA ARG A 331 1.95 14.81 -22.88
C ARG A 331 3.29 14.17 -22.59
N LYS A 332 3.87 14.48 -21.43
CA LYS A 332 5.07 13.80 -20.96
C LYS A 332 4.67 12.51 -20.27
N ILE A 333 5.10 11.38 -20.83
CA ILE A 333 4.77 10.04 -20.34
C ILE A 333 5.90 9.53 -19.45
N TRP A 334 5.53 9.05 -18.27
CA TRP A 334 6.45 8.52 -17.28
C TRP A 334 6.10 7.08 -16.98
N TYR A 335 7.09 6.23 -16.74
CA TYR A 335 6.90 4.87 -16.29
C TYR A 335 7.59 4.63 -14.94
N SER A 336 7.10 3.63 -14.21
CA SER A 336 7.64 3.17 -12.93
C SER A 336 7.43 1.66 -12.79
N LYS A 337 8.31 0.98 -12.06
CA LYS A 337 8.11 -0.43 -11.66
C LYS A 337 7.64 -0.59 -10.21
N ASP A 338 7.87 0.43 -9.38
CA ASP A 338 7.68 0.41 -7.92
C ASP A 338 6.66 1.45 -7.42
N CYS A 339 5.96 2.14 -8.33
CA CYS A 339 5.03 3.25 -8.04
C CYS A 339 5.65 4.45 -7.30
N SER A 340 6.98 4.51 -7.18
CA SER A 340 7.69 5.50 -6.37
C SER A 340 8.67 6.30 -7.21
N ARG A 341 9.49 5.62 -8.00
CA ARG A 341 10.49 6.22 -8.90
C ARG A 341 9.95 6.25 -10.32
N TRP A 342 9.94 7.44 -10.90
CA TRP A 342 9.41 7.68 -12.24
C TRP A 342 10.54 8.01 -13.20
N ALA A 343 10.56 7.32 -14.34
CA ALA A 343 11.46 7.58 -15.46
C ALA A 343 10.66 8.08 -16.67
N LEU A 344 11.22 9.04 -17.41
CA LEU A 344 10.57 9.65 -18.57
C LEU A 344 10.72 8.72 -19.78
N LEU A 345 9.62 8.50 -20.53
CA LEU A 345 9.67 7.81 -21.82
C LEU A 345 9.97 8.80 -22.95
N PRO A 346 10.66 8.35 -24.02
CA PRO A 346 10.80 9.15 -25.24
C PRO A 346 9.42 9.39 -25.88
N PRO A 347 9.23 10.52 -26.58
CA PRO A 347 8.01 10.75 -27.34
C PRO A 347 7.89 9.71 -28.47
N ALA A 348 6.67 9.22 -28.71
CA ALA A 348 6.41 8.24 -29.75
C ALA A 348 6.49 8.88 -31.14
N THR A 349 7.55 8.57 -31.90
CA THR A 349 7.68 8.99 -33.30
C THR A 349 6.89 8.05 -34.22
N GLU A 350 6.54 8.52 -35.43
CA GLU A 350 5.84 7.69 -36.42
C GLU A 350 6.59 6.41 -36.79
N ASP A 351 7.93 6.48 -36.84
CA ASP A 351 8.76 5.32 -37.14
C ASP A 351 8.75 4.30 -36.00
N MET A 352 8.79 4.76 -34.75
CA MET A 352 8.63 3.90 -33.57
C MET A 352 7.28 3.18 -33.59
N MET A 353 6.20 3.88 -33.97
CA MET A 353 4.87 3.28 -34.08
C MET A 353 4.79 2.21 -35.18
N LYS A 354 5.36 2.47 -36.36
CA LYS A 354 5.42 1.47 -37.44
C LYS A 354 6.19 0.24 -37.02
N ARG A 355 7.35 0.42 -36.38
CA ARG A 355 8.17 -0.68 -35.85
C ARG A 355 7.46 -1.47 -34.75
N ALA A 356 6.80 -0.78 -33.81
CA ALA A 356 6.09 -1.43 -32.71
C ALA A 356 4.97 -2.38 -33.18
N ARG A 357 4.31 -2.08 -34.32
CA ARG A 357 3.28 -2.94 -34.92
C ARG A 357 3.80 -4.26 -35.49
N LEU A 358 5.09 -4.34 -35.79
CA LEU A 358 5.73 -5.58 -36.29
C LEU A 358 5.86 -6.61 -35.18
N ILE A 359 5.99 -6.17 -33.93
CA ILE A 359 6.18 -7.05 -32.78
C ILE A 359 4.84 -7.42 -32.16
N ARG A 360 4.58 -8.73 -32.10
CA ARG A 360 3.45 -9.31 -31.37
C ARG A 360 3.94 -9.98 -30.08
N GLY A 361 3.10 -9.99 -29.06
CA GLY A 361 3.37 -10.63 -27.78
C GLY A 361 3.51 -9.67 -26.62
N ARG A 362 3.72 -10.22 -25.42
CA ARG A 362 3.77 -9.44 -24.18
C ARG A 362 5.09 -8.68 -24.02
N PHE A 363 5.08 -7.69 -23.14
CA PHE A 363 6.29 -7.02 -22.68
C PHE A 363 7.10 -7.95 -21.77
N ILE A 364 8.43 -7.83 -21.76
CA ILE A 364 9.25 -8.62 -20.84
C ILE A 364 9.27 -7.98 -19.47
N GLY A 365 9.22 -6.65 -19.39
CA GLY A 365 9.38 -5.91 -18.13
C GLY A 365 10.79 -5.38 -17.93
N ASP A 366 11.62 -5.32 -18.99
CA ASP A 366 12.91 -4.64 -18.97
C ASP A 366 12.98 -3.57 -20.08
N PRO A 367 13.06 -2.26 -19.74
CA PRO A 367 13.15 -1.18 -20.73
C PRO A 367 14.33 -1.31 -21.69
N SER A 368 15.40 -1.97 -21.27
CA SER A 368 16.63 -2.14 -22.07
C SER A 368 16.58 -3.34 -23.00
N TYR A 369 15.51 -4.16 -22.94
CA TYR A 369 15.38 -5.31 -23.80
C TYR A 369 15.14 -4.91 -25.25
N GLU A 370 15.74 -5.63 -26.19
CA GLU A 370 15.60 -5.41 -27.62
C GLU A 370 14.92 -6.61 -28.25
N PHE A 371 13.81 -6.35 -28.95
CA PHE A 371 13.11 -7.33 -29.76
C PHE A 371 13.75 -7.37 -31.15
N GLU A 372 14.08 -8.56 -31.61
CA GLU A 372 14.54 -8.80 -32.98
C GLU A 372 13.35 -9.16 -33.86
N TYR A 373 13.17 -8.43 -34.96
CA TYR A 373 12.21 -8.76 -35.99
C TYR A 373 12.93 -9.05 -37.31
N THR A 374 12.69 -10.23 -37.86
CA THR A 374 13.13 -10.63 -39.19
C THR A 374 11.92 -10.68 -40.11
N PRO A 375 11.85 -9.85 -41.16
CA PRO A 375 10.75 -9.93 -42.11
C PRO A 375 10.76 -11.30 -42.81
N PRO A 376 9.60 -11.89 -43.10
CA PRO A 376 9.53 -13.14 -43.86
C PRO A 376 10.07 -12.91 -45.27
N LYS A 377 10.89 -13.84 -45.78
CA LYS A 377 11.38 -13.80 -47.16
C LYS A 377 10.20 -13.91 -48.13
N THR A 378 10.13 -13.01 -49.10
CA THR A 378 9.25 -13.15 -50.28
C THR A 378 9.93 -14.03 -51.33
N ASP A 379 9.16 -14.84 -52.06
CA ASP A 379 9.65 -15.85 -53.01
C ASP A 379 10.54 -15.28 -54.16
N ASP A 380 10.59 -13.96 -54.34
CA ASP A 380 11.37 -13.27 -55.38
C ASP A 380 12.78 -12.78 -54.93
N GLU A 381 13.16 -12.98 -53.66
CA GLU A 381 14.44 -12.48 -53.08
C GLU A 381 15.24 -13.61 -52.40
N GLU A 382 15.63 -14.64 -53.16
CA GLU A 382 16.30 -15.83 -52.62
C GLU A 382 17.77 -15.61 -52.19
N GLU A 383 18.42 -14.49 -52.51
CA GLU A 383 19.88 -14.32 -52.31
C GLU A 383 20.34 -13.35 -51.21
N GLU A 384 19.46 -12.62 -50.53
CA GLU A 384 19.86 -11.72 -49.42
C GLU A 384 19.44 -12.29 -48.03
N GLU A 385 20.34 -12.20 -47.04
CA GLU A 385 19.99 -12.48 -45.65
C GLU A 385 19.07 -11.37 -45.14
N PRO A 386 17.90 -11.68 -44.58
CA PRO A 386 16.93 -10.67 -44.19
C PRO A 386 17.49 -9.82 -43.04
N GLU A 387 17.55 -8.50 -43.24
CA GLU A 387 18.02 -7.58 -42.21
C GLU A 387 17.17 -7.69 -40.94
N THR A 388 17.82 -7.95 -39.81
CA THR A 388 17.16 -8.00 -38.50
C THR A 388 17.00 -6.58 -37.96
N ILE A 389 15.75 -6.20 -37.66
CA ILE A 389 15.45 -4.91 -37.06
C ILE A 389 15.37 -5.10 -35.54
N ALA A 390 16.28 -4.47 -34.81
CA ALA A 390 16.21 -4.39 -33.35
C ALA A 390 15.30 -3.24 -32.91
N ILE A 391 14.35 -3.52 -32.01
CA ILE A 391 13.40 -2.53 -31.48
C ILE A 391 13.46 -2.60 -29.96
N LYS A 392 13.79 -1.48 -29.34
CA LYS A 392 13.88 -1.40 -27.88
C LYS A 392 12.50 -1.44 -27.23
N GLU A 393 12.40 -2.14 -26.10
CA GLU A 393 11.14 -2.29 -25.36
C GLU A 393 10.59 -0.95 -24.88
N GLU A 394 11.46 -0.02 -24.46
CA GLU A 394 11.05 1.34 -24.07
C GLU A 394 10.36 2.11 -25.21
N ASP A 395 10.85 1.97 -26.44
CA ASP A 395 10.30 2.64 -27.62
C ASP A 395 8.96 2.03 -28.01
N ARG A 396 8.89 0.70 -27.95
CA ARG A 396 7.65 -0.04 -28.15
C ARG A 396 6.59 0.34 -27.11
N LEU A 397 7.00 0.48 -25.84
CA LEU A 397 6.11 0.88 -24.76
C LEU A 397 5.52 2.28 -25.01
N ALA A 398 6.36 3.25 -25.39
CA ALA A 398 5.91 4.59 -25.74
C ALA A 398 4.92 4.59 -26.92
N ALA A 399 5.22 3.83 -27.98
CA ALA A 399 4.35 3.69 -29.14
C ALA A 399 2.99 3.07 -28.82
N VAL A 400 2.95 1.99 -28.01
CA VAL A 400 1.70 1.32 -27.62
C VAL A 400 0.84 2.22 -26.74
N ILE A 401 1.44 2.95 -25.78
CA ILE A 401 0.70 3.91 -24.94
C ILE A 401 0.06 5.00 -25.81
N PHE A 402 0.80 5.51 -26.79
CA PHE A 402 0.27 6.50 -27.73
C PHE A 402 -0.87 5.95 -28.58
N GLU A 403 -0.77 4.71 -29.07
CA GLU A 403 -1.82 4.07 -29.87
C GLU A 403 -3.10 3.83 -29.06
N ILE A 404 -2.99 3.37 -27.82
CA ILE A 404 -4.12 3.21 -26.90
C ILE A 404 -4.74 4.57 -26.58
N ASP A 405 -3.93 5.61 -26.34
CA ASP A 405 -4.44 6.96 -26.09
C ASP A 405 -5.22 7.50 -27.28
N LYS A 406 -4.68 7.28 -28.48
CA LYS A 406 -5.34 7.68 -29.72
C LYS A 406 -6.65 6.92 -29.88
N GLU A 407 -6.68 5.60 -29.73
CA GLU A 407 -7.83 4.78 -30.13
C GLU A 407 -8.86 4.50 -29.04
N ALA A 408 -8.49 4.56 -27.76
CA ALA A 408 -9.34 4.15 -26.65
C ALA A 408 -9.64 5.27 -25.66
N ARG A 409 -8.86 6.36 -25.59
CA ARG A 409 -9.11 7.37 -24.56
C ARG A 409 -10.44 8.08 -24.79
N VAL A 410 -11.33 8.04 -23.81
CA VAL A 410 -12.65 8.67 -23.89
C VAL A 410 -12.93 9.64 -22.74
N VAL A 411 -13.81 10.60 -23.02
CA VAL A 411 -14.34 11.59 -22.08
C VAL A 411 -15.84 11.77 -22.28
N PRO A 412 -16.61 12.15 -21.24
CA PRO A 412 -18.03 12.43 -21.42
C PRO A 412 -18.24 13.73 -22.20
N LYS A 413 -19.28 13.76 -23.03
CA LYS A 413 -19.68 14.93 -23.83
C LYS A 413 -19.89 16.14 -22.93
N GLY A 414 -19.33 17.28 -23.33
CA GLY A 414 -19.39 18.54 -22.57
C GLY A 414 -18.39 18.66 -21.42
N ALA A 415 -17.57 17.63 -21.13
CA ALA A 415 -16.52 17.74 -20.10
C ALA A 415 -15.38 18.68 -20.48
N TYR A 416 -15.15 18.87 -21.79
CA TYR A 416 -14.16 19.77 -22.34
C TYR A 416 -14.79 20.71 -23.36
N ILE A 417 -14.20 21.89 -23.51
CA ILE A 417 -14.62 22.92 -24.45
C ILE A 417 -13.38 23.36 -25.23
N GLN A 418 -13.55 23.58 -26.53
CA GLN A 418 -12.54 24.17 -27.40
C GLN A 418 -12.82 25.66 -27.58
N GLU A 419 -11.81 26.48 -27.31
CA GLU A 419 -11.84 27.92 -27.60
C GLU A 419 -11.65 28.19 -29.11
N PRO A 420 -12.07 29.37 -29.62
CA PRO A 420 -11.78 29.77 -31.00
C PRO A 420 -10.28 29.81 -31.35
N THR A 421 -9.41 29.90 -30.35
CA THR A 421 -7.94 29.83 -30.47
C THR A 421 -7.42 28.41 -30.73
N GLY A 422 -8.28 27.39 -30.60
CA GLY A 422 -7.95 25.97 -30.72
C GLY A 422 -7.60 25.28 -29.40
N LEU A 423 -7.40 26.05 -28.31
CA LEU A 423 -7.02 25.51 -27.00
C LEU A 423 -8.17 24.76 -26.34
N VAL A 424 -7.87 23.64 -25.67
CA VAL A 424 -8.85 22.76 -25.06
C VAL A 424 -8.74 22.81 -23.53
N TYR A 425 -9.86 23.14 -22.88
CA TYR A 425 -9.94 23.24 -21.43
C TYR A 425 -11.12 22.46 -20.86
N GLN A 426 -11.03 22.12 -19.58
CA GLN A 426 -12.17 21.54 -18.86
C GLN A 426 -13.31 22.54 -18.74
N SER A 427 -14.50 22.07 -19.09
CA SER A 427 -15.73 22.82 -18.94
C SER A 427 -16.04 23.07 -17.48
N ARG A 428 -16.24 24.34 -17.10
CA ARG A 428 -16.69 24.72 -15.76
C ARG A 428 -18.18 24.51 -15.55
N THR A 429 -18.95 24.40 -16.63
CA THR A 429 -20.41 24.22 -16.62
C THR A 429 -20.82 22.76 -16.62
N PHE A 430 -19.93 21.84 -16.98
CA PHE A 430 -20.21 20.40 -16.93
C PHE A 430 -20.62 19.97 -15.52
N SER A 431 -21.83 19.46 -15.36
CA SER A 431 -22.34 18.91 -14.10
C SER A 431 -22.28 17.39 -14.05
N GLY A 432 -21.96 16.74 -15.16
CA GLY A 432 -22.10 15.30 -15.34
C GLY A 432 -23.28 14.95 -16.24
N LEU A 433 -23.15 13.85 -16.97
CA LEU A 433 -24.24 13.26 -17.74
C LEU A 433 -25.33 12.74 -16.79
N THR A 434 -26.59 12.90 -17.16
CA THR A 434 -27.71 12.24 -16.49
C THR A 434 -27.63 10.72 -16.67
N VAL A 435 -28.39 9.96 -15.89
CA VAL A 435 -28.43 8.49 -16.01
C VAL A 435 -28.88 8.05 -17.41
N SER A 436 -29.89 8.72 -17.99
CA SER A 436 -30.37 8.42 -19.35
C SER A 436 -29.39 8.83 -20.45
N GLU A 437 -28.57 9.85 -20.22
CA GLU A 437 -27.51 10.23 -21.17
C GLU A 437 -26.33 9.26 -21.07
N SER A 438 -25.99 8.85 -19.85
CA SER A 438 -24.88 7.94 -19.58
C SER A 438 -25.10 6.56 -20.19
N SER A 439 -26.34 6.17 -20.49
CA SER A 439 -26.66 4.92 -21.17
C SER A 439 -26.43 4.94 -22.69
N LYS A 440 -26.05 6.09 -23.27
CA LYS A 440 -25.89 6.26 -24.72
C LYS A 440 -24.41 6.44 -25.07
N LEU A 441 -23.92 5.62 -26.01
CA LEU A 441 -22.52 5.67 -26.46
C LEU A 441 -22.15 7.00 -27.13
N CYS A 442 -23.08 7.66 -27.82
CA CYS A 442 -22.87 8.97 -28.44
C CYS A 442 -22.52 10.11 -27.46
N ASN A 443 -22.73 9.90 -26.16
CA ASN A 443 -22.36 10.87 -25.12
C ASN A 443 -20.93 10.68 -24.59
N TYR A 444 -20.15 9.78 -25.20
CA TYR A 444 -18.74 9.60 -24.91
C TYR A 444 -17.93 9.86 -26.17
N LEU A 445 -16.90 10.68 -26.04
CA LEU A 445 -16.11 11.19 -27.16
C LEU A 445 -14.66 10.76 -26.99
N HIS A 446 -13.99 10.44 -28.10
CA HIS A 446 -12.56 10.18 -28.13
C HIS A 446 -11.77 11.46 -27.79
N PHE A 447 -10.85 11.36 -26.84
CA PHE A 447 -10.08 12.51 -26.37
C PHE A 447 -8.86 12.78 -27.25
N ARG A 448 -9.15 13.18 -28.49
CA ARG A 448 -8.20 13.56 -29.55
C ARG A 448 -8.91 14.51 -30.52
N GLU A 449 -8.18 15.05 -31.48
CA GLU A 449 -8.78 15.80 -32.59
C GLU A 449 -9.74 14.92 -33.39
N GLY A 450 -10.97 15.42 -33.59
CA GLY A 450 -12.02 14.70 -34.31
C GLY A 450 -11.80 14.73 -35.82
N TYR A 451 -11.18 13.69 -36.37
CA TYR A 451 -10.95 13.62 -37.82
C TYR A 451 -12.19 13.12 -38.58
N LYS A 452 -13.06 12.31 -37.97
CA LYS A 452 -14.31 11.87 -38.62
C LYS A 452 -15.27 13.04 -38.80
N LEU A 453 -15.20 14.05 -37.92
CA LEU A 453 -15.96 15.29 -38.09
C LEU A 453 -15.65 16.02 -39.40
N LEU A 454 -14.42 15.89 -39.93
CA LEU A 454 -14.06 16.51 -41.22
C LEU A 454 -14.83 15.89 -42.38
N GLU A 455 -15.08 14.58 -42.31
CA GLU A 455 -15.80 13.79 -43.33
C GLU A 455 -17.31 14.03 -43.31
N LYS A 456 -17.87 14.61 -42.24
CA LYS A 456 -19.31 14.89 -42.12
C LYS A 456 -19.78 15.95 -43.13
N THR A 457 -20.99 15.76 -43.65
CA THR A 457 -21.65 16.68 -44.59
C THR A 457 -21.99 18.02 -43.94
N LEU A 458 -22.21 19.06 -44.75
CA LEU A 458 -22.59 20.39 -44.24
C LEU A 458 -23.90 20.38 -43.43
N LEU A 459 -24.85 19.53 -43.83
CA LEU A 459 -26.12 19.36 -43.11
C LEU A 459 -25.89 18.79 -41.72
N GLN A 460 -25.09 17.72 -41.61
CA GLN A 460 -24.74 17.11 -40.33
C GLN A 460 -23.94 18.05 -39.42
N LYS A 461 -23.15 18.95 -40.00
CA LYS A 461 -22.37 19.96 -39.26
C LYS A 461 -23.23 21.13 -38.76
N ALA A 462 -24.43 21.34 -39.32
CA ALA A 462 -25.30 22.45 -38.93
C ALA A 462 -25.87 22.30 -37.51
N ASP A 463 -26.03 21.05 -37.05
CA ASP A 463 -26.59 20.72 -35.75
C ASP A 463 -25.52 20.61 -34.63
N LEU A 464 -24.23 20.72 -34.98
CA LEU A 464 -23.10 20.56 -34.04
C LEU A 464 -22.66 21.91 -33.47
N ASP A 465 -22.44 21.96 -32.15
CA ASP A 465 -21.76 23.10 -31.52
C ASP A 465 -20.25 22.92 -31.62
N LYS A 466 -19.57 23.76 -32.41
CA LYS A 466 -18.10 23.68 -32.61
C LYS A 466 -17.30 23.74 -31.31
N SER A 467 -17.82 24.36 -30.25
CA SER A 467 -17.10 24.51 -29.00
C SER A 467 -17.20 23.25 -28.11
N VAL A 468 -18.25 22.44 -28.30
CA VAL A 468 -18.55 21.26 -27.47
C VAL A 468 -18.38 19.94 -28.25
N ASP A 469 -18.81 19.93 -29.50
CA ASP A 469 -18.84 18.79 -30.42
C ASP A 469 -17.66 18.81 -31.39
N PHE A 470 -16.44 18.99 -30.86
CA PHE A 470 -15.19 19.02 -31.64
C PHE A 470 -14.41 17.69 -31.62
N MET A 471 -14.94 16.67 -30.96
CA MET A 471 -14.36 15.33 -30.85
C MET A 471 -15.26 14.27 -31.51
N ASP A 472 -14.68 13.13 -31.89
CA ASP A 472 -15.43 12.02 -32.50
C ASP A 472 -16.16 11.19 -31.43
N PRO A 473 -17.45 10.88 -31.60
CA PRO A 473 -18.19 10.02 -30.66
C PRO A 473 -17.87 8.53 -30.88
N ILE A 474 -17.97 7.73 -29.81
CA ILE A 474 -17.56 6.32 -29.84
C ILE A 474 -18.60 5.36 -30.44
N ASP A 475 -19.83 5.81 -30.66
CA ASP A 475 -20.86 5.01 -31.34
C ASP A 475 -20.58 4.84 -32.84
N GLU A 476 -19.77 5.71 -33.41
CA GLU A 476 -19.29 5.65 -34.80
C GLU A 476 -18.00 4.81 -34.96
N ASP A 477 -17.57 4.07 -33.93
CA ASP A 477 -16.37 3.24 -33.99
C ASP A 477 -16.56 1.96 -34.80
N VAL A 478 -15.45 1.56 -35.45
CA VAL A 478 -15.37 0.34 -36.25
C VAL A 478 -14.40 -0.63 -35.57
N PRO A 479 -14.79 -1.89 -35.34
CA PRO A 479 -16.07 -2.49 -35.69
C PRO A 479 -17.21 -2.05 -34.75
N LEU A 480 -18.46 -2.04 -35.26
CA LEU A 480 -19.63 -1.71 -34.45
C LEU A 480 -19.76 -2.71 -33.30
N GLY A 481 -19.95 -2.22 -32.07
CA GLY A 481 -20.00 -3.07 -30.87
C GLY A 481 -18.64 -3.29 -30.19
N CYS A 482 -17.59 -2.56 -30.58
CA CYS A 482 -16.28 -2.59 -29.91
C CYS A 482 -16.27 -2.01 -28.49
N TRP A 483 -17.38 -1.42 -28.04
CA TRP A 483 -17.56 -0.88 -26.70
C TRP A 483 -18.66 -1.61 -25.95
N SER A 484 -18.37 -1.99 -24.71
CA SER A 484 -19.36 -2.54 -23.78
C SER A 484 -19.71 -1.50 -22.71
N LEU A 485 -21.00 -1.19 -22.57
CA LEU A 485 -21.53 -0.27 -21.56
C LEU A 485 -22.25 -1.06 -20.47
N GLN A 486 -21.86 -0.83 -19.22
CA GLN A 486 -22.41 -1.50 -18.05
C GLN A 486 -22.76 -0.49 -16.97
N PHE A 487 -23.89 -0.70 -16.29
CA PHE A 487 -24.24 0.04 -15.08
C PHE A 487 -23.90 -0.81 -13.86
N ASP A 488 -23.36 -0.16 -12.83
CA ASP A 488 -23.06 -0.73 -11.54
C ASP A 488 -23.71 0.11 -10.43
N ARG A 489 -23.88 -0.49 -9.25
CA ARG A 489 -24.44 0.15 -8.04
C ARG A 489 -25.82 0.79 -8.28
N GLY A 490 -26.70 0.10 -9.00
CA GLY A 490 -28.06 0.59 -9.29
C GLY A 490 -28.06 1.87 -10.14
N SER A 491 -27.26 1.89 -11.21
CA SER A 491 -27.08 3.01 -12.14
C SER A 491 -26.36 4.24 -11.56
N ALA A 492 -25.82 4.16 -10.33
CA ALA A 492 -24.98 5.21 -9.76
C ALA A 492 -23.56 5.26 -10.35
N LEU A 493 -23.17 4.25 -11.13
CA LEU A 493 -21.87 4.17 -11.79
C LEU A 493 -22.05 3.60 -13.19
N THR A 494 -21.48 4.27 -14.19
CA THR A 494 -21.40 3.78 -15.57
C THR A 494 -19.98 3.34 -15.86
N ILE A 495 -19.81 2.17 -16.45
CA ILE A 495 -18.54 1.58 -16.82
C ILE A 495 -18.56 1.30 -18.33
N LEU A 496 -17.53 1.79 -19.03
CA LEU A 496 -17.27 1.46 -20.42
C LEU A 496 -16.02 0.60 -20.51
N LYS A 497 -16.08 -0.47 -21.30
CA LYS A 497 -14.94 -1.35 -21.59
C LYS A 497 -14.69 -1.35 -23.09
N ASN A 498 -13.44 -1.14 -23.49
CA ASN A 498 -13.03 -1.27 -24.88
C ASN A 498 -12.68 -2.74 -25.16
N LEU A 499 -13.32 -3.33 -26.18
CA LEU A 499 -13.09 -4.71 -26.60
C LEU A 499 -11.97 -4.84 -27.63
N LEU A 500 -11.63 -3.74 -28.32
CA LEU A 500 -10.49 -3.66 -29.25
C LEU A 500 -9.18 -3.54 -28.49
N TRP A 501 -9.20 -2.83 -27.36
CA TRP A 501 -8.10 -2.74 -26.40
C TRP A 501 -8.49 -3.34 -25.05
N PRO A 502 -8.44 -4.68 -24.92
CA PRO A 502 -8.74 -5.34 -23.66
C PRO A 502 -7.88 -4.78 -22.53
N GLY A 503 -8.54 -4.38 -21.45
CA GLY A 503 -7.91 -3.73 -20.30
C GLY A 503 -8.16 -2.22 -20.22
N TYR A 504 -8.58 -1.56 -21.31
CA TYR A 504 -9.04 -0.18 -21.22
C TYR A 504 -10.44 -0.11 -20.62
N VAL A 505 -10.57 0.59 -19.49
CA VAL A 505 -11.83 0.77 -18.78
C VAL A 505 -12.00 2.25 -18.43
N PHE A 506 -13.20 2.76 -18.71
CA PHE A 506 -13.63 4.09 -18.31
C PHE A 506 -14.79 3.99 -17.31
N PHE A 507 -14.86 4.93 -16.38
CA PHE A 507 -16.01 5.11 -15.50
C PHE A 507 -16.52 6.55 -15.50
N HIS A 508 -17.82 6.69 -15.26
CA HIS A 508 -18.47 7.96 -14.97
C HIS A 508 -19.50 7.79 -13.87
N VAL A 509 -19.53 8.71 -12.92
CA VAL A 509 -20.58 8.78 -11.88
C VAL A 509 -21.62 9.78 -12.38
N PRO A 510 -22.82 9.33 -12.81
CA PRO A 510 -23.85 10.19 -13.35
C PRO A 510 -24.19 11.35 -12.41
N GLU A 511 -24.62 12.48 -12.98
CA GLU A 511 -24.95 13.73 -12.27
C GLU A 511 -23.79 14.34 -11.46
N THR A 512 -22.55 13.88 -11.71
CA THR A 512 -21.35 14.45 -11.11
C THR A 512 -20.26 14.71 -12.14
N ARG A 513 -19.26 15.52 -11.78
CA ARG A 513 -18.05 15.75 -12.59
C ARG A 513 -17.03 14.60 -12.50
N ARG A 514 -17.36 13.50 -11.82
CA ARG A 514 -16.40 12.43 -11.55
C ARG A 514 -16.43 11.40 -12.66
N TYR A 515 -15.37 11.39 -13.45
CA TYR A 515 -15.07 10.35 -14.42
C TYR A 515 -13.58 10.08 -14.44
N GLY A 516 -13.19 9.00 -15.10
CA GLY A 516 -11.81 8.68 -15.34
C GLY A 516 -11.68 7.42 -16.16
N SER A 517 -10.47 7.17 -16.64
CA SER A 517 -10.14 5.95 -17.35
C SER A 517 -8.83 5.39 -16.85
N ILE A 518 -8.66 4.09 -17.04
CA ILE A 518 -7.41 3.40 -16.78
C ILE A 518 -7.20 2.33 -17.85
N TYR A 519 -5.95 2.08 -18.20
CA TYR A 519 -5.58 0.86 -18.87
C TYR A 519 -5.01 -0.16 -17.86
N TYR A 520 -5.49 -1.39 -17.88
CA TYR A 520 -5.04 -2.45 -16.99
C TYR A 520 -4.99 -3.78 -17.77
N GLY A 521 -3.87 -4.04 -18.45
CA GLY A 521 -3.79 -5.12 -19.44
C GLY A 521 -2.37 -5.38 -19.99
N THR A 522 -2.27 -6.18 -21.05
CA THR A 522 -0.97 -6.59 -21.66
C THR A 522 -0.42 -5.61 -22.70
N GLY A 523 -1.21 -4.62 -23.12
CA GLY A 523 -0.86 -3.69 -24.19
C GLY A 523 -1.09 -4.25 -25.60
N GLU A 524 -1.85 -5.34 -25.74
CA GLU A 524 -2.10 -5.99 -27.03
C GLU A 524 -3.47 -5.58 -27.60
N LYS A 525 -3.48 -5.25 -28.90
CA LYS A 525 -4.70 -4.94 -29.65
C LYS A 525 -5.40 -6.23 -30.09
N ASN A 526 -6.70 -6.32 -29.85
CA ASN A 526 -7.52 -7.44 -30.30
C ASN A 526 -7.92 -7.28 -31.77
N VAL A 527 -7.00 -7.62 -32.68
CA VAL A 527 -7.24 -7.56 -34.13
C VAL A 527 -8.33 -8.52 -34.60
N ASP A 528 -8.60 -9.57 -33.82
CA ASP A 528 -9.58 -10.61 -34.16
C ASP A 528 -11.01 -10.23 -33.73
N LEU A 529 -11.19 -9.08 -33.08
CA LEU A 529 -12.50 -8.60 -32.60
C LEU A 529 -13.61 -8.67 -33.66
N PRO A 530 -13.39 -8.28 -34.94
CA PRO A 530 -14.44 -8.38 -35.97
C PRO A 530 -14.95 -9.80 -36.23
N PHE A 531 -14.17 -10.83 -35.88
CA PHE A 531 -14.59 -12.23 -35.99
C PHE A 531 -15.26 -12.77 -34.71
N MET A 532 -15.19 -12.01 -33.61
CA MET A 532 -15.74 -12.39 -32.32
C MET A 532 -17.15 -11.82 -32.05
N ILE A 533 -17.54 -10.77 -32.76
CA ILE A 533 -18.79 -10.01 -32.53
C ILE A 533 -19.88 -10.30 -33.55
#